data_AF-A0A199VX14-F1
#
_entry.id   AF-A0A199VX14-F1
#
_cell.length_a   1.000
_cell.length_b   1.000
_cell.length_c   1.000
_cell.angle_alpha   90.00
_cell.angle_beta   90.00
_cell.angle_gamma   90.00
#
_symmetry.space_group_name_H-M   'P 1'
#
loop_
_entity.id
_entity.type
_entity.pdbx_description
1 polymer ?
#
loop_
_entity_poly.entity_id
_entity_poly.type
_entity_poly.pdbx_seq_one_letter_code
_entity_poly.pdbx_strand_id
1 'polypeptide(L)'
;MSTNYGYLYNIAGWGDPYFTVDSSGNVSVKIHGVETKPEQEIDLLAAVKKATEKNLQFPLILRFPDVLKHRLDSLNTAFANAIKYTGYTSHYQGVFPVKVNQNKHVVDDLVGFGKVYNFGLEAGSKPELLLAMNSLINGSPKAYLVCNGYKDMDYVSLALVARSINFNTIIVLELEEEVDTVVRASRELGVRPILGIRARLLTTNPGHFGSTSGKHGKFGLLEAQIYAVAEKLKQLGMLDCLKLLHFHIGSQIPTTSIISSAVREATGYHEIDVLLPPGEDGGTDGHPRHRRGPRDRL
;
A
#
# COMPACT_ATOMS: atom_id res chain seq x y z
N MET A 1 34.29 -20.63 25.05
CA MET A 1 33.38 -19.54 24.65
C MET A 1 33.59 -19.33 23.16
N SER A 2 32.59 -19.60 22.34
CA SER A 2 32.58 -19.22 20.93
C SER A 2 32.71 -17.70 20.82
N THR A 3 33.61 -17.22 19.98
CA THR A 3 33.77 -15.78 19.74
C THR A 3 32.61 -15.29 18.87
N ASN A 4 31.86 -14.31 19.35
CA ASN A 4 30.80 -13.68 18.56
C ASN A 4 31.43 -12.67 17.59
N TYR A 5 31.43 -13.00 16.30
CA TYR A 5 31.97 -12.15 15.23
C TYR A 5 30.91 -11.33 14.48
N GLY A 6 29.68 -11.21 15.03
CA GLY A 6 28.57 -10.54 14.34
C GLY A 6 28.84 -9.07 13.99
N TYR A 7 29.70 -8.39 14.75
CA TYR A 7 30.15 -7.03 14.47
C TYR A 7 30.95 -6.93 13.16
N LEU A 8 31.80 -7.91 12.84
CA LEU A 8 32.59 -7.91 11.60
C LEU A 8 31.69 -7.97 10.34
N TYR A 9 30.51 -8.56 10.47
CA TYR A 9 29.49 -8.65 9.41
C TYR A 9 28.38 -7.60 9.53
N ASN A 10 28.50 -6.66 10.46
CA ASN A 10 27.52 -5.63 10.75
C ASN A 10 26.07 -6.17 10.89
N ILE A 11 25.89 -7.33 11.52
CA ILE A 11 24.55 -7.95 11.64
C ILE A 11 23.58 -7.03 12.37
N ALA A 12 24.05 -6.28 13.37
CA ALA A 12 23.22 -5.30 14.07
C ALA A 12 22.73 -4.16 13.16
N GLY A 13 23.46 -3.80 12.10
CA GLY A 13 23.11 -2.68 11.23
C GLY A 13 21.99 -2.98 10.22
N TRP A 14 21.87 -4.23 9.75
CA TRP A 14 20.86 -4.64 8.76
C TRP A 14 19.86 -5.67 9.30
N GLY A 15 20.25 -6.43 10.33
CA GLY A 15 19.50 -7.54 10.86
C GLY A 15 18.49 -7.13 11.93
N ASP A 16 18.71 -6.01 12.62
CA ASP A 16 17.83 -5.57 13.70
C ASP A 16 16.38 -5.31 13.21
N PRO A 17 15.35 -5.76 13.96
CA PRO A 17 15.38 -6.54 15.20
C PRO A 17 15.32 -8.06 15.00
N TYR A 18 15.44 -8.56 13.77
CA TYR A 18 15.09 -9.93 13.38
C TYR A 18 16.27 -10.91 13.32
N PHE A 19 17.48 -10.45 13.02
CA PHE A 19 18.65 -11.31 12.86
C PHE A 19 19.72 -10.89 13.85
N THR A 20 20.27 -11.87 14.55
CA THR A 20 21.33 -11.66 15.53
C THR A 20 22.33 -12.82 15.50
N VAL A 21 23.39 -12.73 16.30
CA VAL A 21 24.32 -13.83 16.55
C VAL A 21 24.16 -14.26 18.00
N ASP A 22 23.83 -15.54 18.21
CA ASP A 22 23.61 -16.11 19.53
C ASP A 22 24.92 -16.33 20.31
N SER A 23 24.82 -16.83 21.54
CA SER A 23 25.98 -17.13 22.38
C SER A 23 26.89 -18.23 21.82
N SER A 24 26.37 -19.08 20.93
CA SER A 24 27.09 -20.16 20.25
C SER A 24 27.84 -19.67 19.01
N GLY A 25 27.61 -18.42 18.59
CA GLY A 25 28.18 -17.85 17.37
C GLY A 25 27.37 -18.14 16.11
N ASN A 26 26.17 -18.72 16.23
CA ASN A 26 25.28 -19.01 15.12
C ASN A 26 24.37 -17.82 14.82
N VAL A 27 23.93 -17.69 13.56
CA VAL A 27 22.91 -16.71 13.20
C VAL A 27 21.55 -17.20 13.71
N SER A 28 20.89 -16.37 14.49
CA SER A 28 19.58 -16.60 15.08
C SER A 28 18.53 -15.65 14.50
N VAL A 29 17.29 -16.14 14.33
CA VAL A 29 16.13 -15.37 13.87
C VAL A 29 15.17 -15.12 15.01
N LYS A 30 14.91 -13.84 15.27
CA LYS A 30 13.94 -13.31 16.22
C LYS A 30 12.59 -13.06 15.54
N ILE A 31 11.75 -14.09 15.48
CA ILE A 31 10.52 -14.08 14.67
C ILE A 31 9.45 -13.06 15.11
N HIS A 32 9.54 -12.51 16.31
CA HIS A 32 8.70 -11.42 16.83
C HIS A 32 9.53 -10.16 17.14
N GLY A 33 10.62 -9.93 16.41
CA GLY A 33 11.50 -8.78 16.61
C GLY A 33 12.02 -8.70 18.05
N VAL A 34 11.98 -7.49 18.63
CA VAL A 34 12.44 -7.23 20.01
C VAL A 34 11.62 -7.95 21.08
N GLU A 35 10.40 -8.36 20.75
CA GLU A 35 9.49 -9.07 21.66
C GLU A 35 9.73 -10.59 21.66
N THR A 36 10.65 -11.08 20.81
CA THR A 36 10.98 -12.51 20.75
C THR A 36 11.59 -12.96 22.08
N LYS A 37 10.97 -13.95 22.71
CA LYS A 37 11.53 -14.60 23.90
C LYS A 37 12.68 -15.53 23.50
N PRO A 38 13.68 -15.78 24.38
CA PRO A 38 14.82 -16.63 24.06
C PRO A 38 14.44 -18.02 23.52
N GLU A 39 13.35 -18.62 24.01
CA GLU A 39 12.85 -19.92 23.56
C GLU A 39 12.17 -19.91 22.16
N GLN A 40 11.87 -18.73 21.63
CA GLN A 40 11.25 -18.54 20.31
C GLN A 40 12.29 -18.21 19.22
N GLU A 41 13.55 -17.98 19.61
CA GLU A 41 14.64 -17.75 18.67
C GLU A 41 14.94 -19.00 17.84
N ILE A 42 15.17 -18.80 16.54
CA ILE A 42 15.45 -19.90 15.60
C ILE A 42 16.92 -19.82 15.17
N ASP A 43 17.73 -20.77 15.63
CA ASP A 43 19.07 -21.02 15.08
C ASP A 43 18.95 -21.47 13.62
N LEU A 44 19.48 -20.67 12.68
CA LEU A 44 19.42 -20.95 11.25
C LEU A 44 20.18 -22.22 10.87
N LEU A 45 21.33 -22.48 11.49
CA LEU A 45 22.12 -23.67 11.21
C LEU A 45 21.37 -24.92 11.67
N ALA A 46 20.74 -24.88 12.84
CA ALA A 46 19.90 -25.96 13.34
C ALA A 46 18.68 -26.19 12.42
N ALA A 47 18.02 -25.12 11.96
CA ALA A 47 16.89 -25.21 11.04
C ALA A 47 17.28 -25.85 9.70
N VAL A 48 18.42 -25.47 9.13
CA VAL A 48 18.96 -26.04 7.89
C VAL A 48 19.32 -27.51 8.06
N LYS A 49 20.01 -27.88 9.15
CA LYS A 49 20.34 -29.29 9.44
C LYS A 49 19.08 -30.16 9.52
N LYS A 50 18.06 -29.69 10.24
CA LYS A 50 16.76 -30.36 10.36
C LYS A 50 16.04 -30.48 9.02
N ALA A 51 16.20 -29.52 8.12
CA ALA A 51 15.66 -29.61 6.76
C ALA A 51 16.37 -30.70 5.94
N THR A 52 17.70 -30.78 6.02
CA THR A 52 18.49 -31.82 5.35
C THR A 52 18.20 -33.22 5.89
N GLU A 53 17.99 -33.38 7.21
CA GLU A 53 17.54 -34.64 7.82
C GLU A 53 16.19 -35.13 7.27
N LYS A 54 15.34 -34.19 6.81
CA LYS A 54 14.08 -34.47 6.12
C LYS A 54 14.24 -34.68 4.61
N ASN A 55 15.46 -34.93 4.14
CA ASN A 55 15.81 -35.12 2.73
C ASN A 55 15.53 -33.90 1.82
N LEU A 56 15.38 -32.70 2.39
CA LEU A 56 15.28 -31.47 1.59
C LEU A 56 16.65 -31.11 1.01
N GLN A 57 16.68 -30.91 -0.31
CA GLN A 57 17.91 -30.63 -1.06
C GLN A 57 18.15 -29.13 -1.20
N PHE A 58 19.42 -28.73 -1.26
CA PHE A 58 19.81 -27.36 -1.56
C PHE A 58 19.62 -27.02 -3.04
N PRO A 59 19.42 -25.73 -3.40
CA PRO A 59 19.31 -24.56 -2.51
C PRO A 59 17.96 -24.50 -1.77
N LEU A 60 17.99 -24.06 -0.50
CA LEU A 60 16.80 -23.88 0.34
C LEU A 60 16.46 -22.40 0.50
N ILE A 61 15.16 -22.08 0.42
CA ILE A 61 14.62 -20.77 0.76
C ILE A 61 13.85 -20.90 2.07
N LEU A 62 14.40 -20.33 3.15
CA LEU A 62 13.71 -20.25 4.43
C LEU A 62 12.81 -19.01 4.44
N ARG A 63 11.59 -19.19 4.96
CA ARG A 63 10.61 -18.12 5.12
C ARG A 63 10.14 -18.11 6.56
N PHE A 64 9.96 -16.90 7.10
CA PHE A 64 9.53 -16.68 8.47
C PHE A 64 8.22 -15.88 8.44
N PRO A 65 7.05 -16.53 8.29
CA PRO A 65 5.76 -15.85 8.27
C PRO A 65 5.50 -14.98 9.50
N ASP A 66 6.03 -15.38 10.66
CA ASP A 66 5.93 -14.60 11.89
C ASP A 66 6.66 -13.24 11.82
N VAL A 67 7.79 -13.17 11.08
CA VAL A 67 8.48 -11.90 10.81
C VAL A 67 7.58 -11.01 9.96
N LEU A 68 6.93 -11.58 8.94
CA LEU A 68 5.99 -10.87 8.07
C LEU A 68 4.80 -10.33 8.87
N LYS A 69 4.21 -11.15 9.75
CA LYS A 69 3.17 -10.74 10.69
C LYS A 69 3.65 -9.60 11.60
N HIS A 70 4.81 -9.75 12.24
CA HIS A 70 5.34 -8.71 13.13
C HIS A 70 5.60 -7.39 12.39
N ARG A 71 6.10 -7.42 11.15
CA ARG A 71 6.25 -6.21 10.32
C ARG A 71 4.92 -5.54 10.03
N LEU A 72 3.89 -6.33 9.73
CA LEU A 72 2.53 -5.83 9.49
C LEU A 72 1.97 -5.18 10.76
N ASP A 73 2.07 -5.84 11.90
CA ASP A 73 1.61 -5.34 13.19
C ASP A 73 2.36 -4.06 13.59
N SER A 74 3.68 -4.04 13.40
CA SER A 74 4.54 -2.87 13.68
C SER A 74 4.15 -1.66 12.84
N LEU A 75 3.89 -1.87 11.55
CA LEU A 75 3.47 -0.80 10.63
C LEU A 75 2.14 -0.18 11.06
N ASN A 76 1.13 -1.02 11.30
CA ASN A 76 -0.19 -0.56 11.72
C ASN A 76 -0.13 0.14 13.09
N THR A 77 0.66 -0.38 14.02
CA THR A 77 0.87 0.22 15.35
C THR A 77 1.54 1.59 15.24
N ALA A 78 2.55 1.75 14.37
CA ALA A 78 3.21 3.04 14.15
C ALA A 78 2.23 4.11 13.65
N PHE A 79 1.36 3.77 12.68
CA PHE A 79 0.33 4.68 12.20
C PHE A 79 -0.74 4.97 13.27
N ALA A 80 -1.20 3.96 14.00
CA ALA A 80 -2.17 4.15 15.08
C ALA A 80 -1.64 5.10 16.17
N ASN A 81 -0.37 4.94 16.55
CA ASN A 81 0.29 5.82 17.51
C ASN A 81 0.41 7.26 16.98
N ALA A 82 0.78 7.44 15.71
CA ALA A 82 0.86 8.76 15.09
C ALA A 82 -0.52 9.45 15.01
N ILE A 83 -1.57 8.71 14.63
CA ILE A 83 -2.95 9.21 14.60
C ILE A 83 -3.38 9.67 15.99
N LYS A 84 -3.16 8.84 17.02
CA LYS A 84 -3.47 9.17 18.41
C LYS A 84 -2.70 10.40 18.90
N TYR A 85 -1.40 10.46 18.61
CA TYR A 85 -0.52 11.56 19.03
C TYR A 85 -0.91 12.90 18.39
N THR A 86 -1.34 12.88 17.13
CA THR A 86 -1.71 14.08 16.36
C THR A 86 -3.19 14.48 16.48
N GLY A 87 -4.04 13.60 17.05
CA GLY A 87 -5.48 13.82 17.10
C GLY A 87 -6.17 13.73 15.73
N TYR A 88 -5.55 13.03 14.76
CA TYR A 88 -6.13 12.83 13.44
C TYR A 88 -7.43 12.01 13.54
N THR A 89 -8.47 12.42 12.83
CA THR A 89 -9.83 11.90 13.01
C THR A 89 -10.21 10.76 12.07
N SER A 90 -9.35 10.43 11.12
CA SER A 90 -9.53 9.29 10.21
C SER A 90 -8.54 8.17 10.55
N HIS A 91 -8.55 7.11 9.74
CA HIS A 91 -7.81 5.88 9.99
C HIS A 91 -6.74 5.62 8.93
N TYR A 92 -5.78 4.77 9.30
CA TYR A 92 -4.85 4.16 8.36
C TYR A 92 -5.38 2.80 7.91
N GLN A 93 -5.32 2.53 6.60
CA GLN A 93 -5.56 1.22 6.03
C GLN A 93 -4.50 0.96 4.96
N GLY A 94 -3.58 0.03 5.23
CA GLY A 94 -2.50 -0.28 4.31
C GLY A 94 -2.94 -1.22 3.18
N VAL A 95 -2.20 -1.16 2.07
CA VAL A 95 -2.34 -2.06 0.92
C VAL A 95 -0.96 -2.62 0.54
N PHE A 96 -0.88 -3.91 0.22
CA PHE A 96 0.36 -4.53 -0.26
C PHE A 96 0.43 -4.50 -1.80
N PRO A 97 1.46 -3.87 -2.38
CA PRO A 97 1.72 -3.94 -3.81
C PRO A 97 2.19 -5.34 -4.21
N VAL A 98 1.32 -6.13 -4.85
CA VAL A 98 1.58 -7.54 -5.20
C VAL A 98 2.81 -7.68 -6.11
N LYS A 99 3.12 -6.64 -6.89
CA LYS A 99 4.33 -6.55 -7.73
C LYS A 99 5.64 -6.78 -6.97
N VAL A 100 5.67 -6.54 -5.65
CA VAL A 100 6.87 -6.71 -4.82
C VAL A 100 7.16 -8.19 -4.57
N ASN A 101 6.12 -9.01 -4.41
CA ASN A 101 6.26 -10.47 -4.26
C ASN A 101 4.93 -11.17 -4.59
N GLN A 102 4.84 -11.76 -5.79
CA GLN A 102 3.65 -12.47 -6.26
C GLN A 102 3.53 -13.89 -5.71
N ASN A 103 4.41 -14.33 -4.80
CA ASN A 103 4.34 -15.69 -4.28
C ASN A 103 3.08 -15.88 -3.43
N LYS A 104 2.25 -16.85 -3.83
CA LYS A 104 0.97 -17.15 -3.17
C LYS A 104 1.06 -17.22 -1.65
N HIS A 105 2.05 -17.92 -1.10
CA HIS A 105 2.16 -18.08 0.35
C HIS A 105 2.40 -16.74 1.07
N VAL A 106 3.22 -15.86 0.48
CA VAL A 106 3.50 -14.53 1.05
C VAL A 106 2.25 -13.65 1.01
N VAL A 107 1.54 -13.66 -0.12
CA VAL A 107 0.31 -12.86 -0.30
C VAL A 107 -0.81 -13.38 0.60
N ASP A 108 -1.03 -14.69 0.65
CA ASP A 108 -2.04 -15.31 1.52
C ASP A 108 -1.75 -15.06 3.00
N ASP A 109 -0.49 -15.19 3.44
CA ASP A 109 -0.07 -14.90 4.82
C ASP A 109 -0.33 -13.42 5.15
N LEU A 110 0.06 -12.48 4.29
CA LEU A 110 -0.22 -11.05 4.46
C LEU A 110 -1.72 -10.76 4.58
N VAL A 111 -2.54 -11.34 3.70
CA VAL A 111 -3.99 -11.17 3.72
C VAL A 111 -4.59 -11.77 4.99
N GLY A 112 -4.13 -12.95 5.41
CA GLY A 112 -4.57 -13.62 6.63
C GLY A 112 -4.24 -12.82 7.88
N PHE A 113 -2.98 -12.43 8.05
CA PHE A 113 -2.52 -11.60 9.18
C PHE A 113 -3.18 -10.21 9.15
N GLY A 114 -3.41 -9.66 7.96
CA GLY A 114 -3.95 -8.32 7.74
C GLY A 114 -5.46 -8.17 7.95
N LYS A 115 -6.20 -9.25 8.20
CA LYS A 115 -7.67 -9.22 8.41
C LYS A 115 -8.08 -8.21 9.47
N VAL A 116 -7.39 -8.21 10.61
CA VAL A 116 -7.70 -7.32 11.76
C VAL A 116 -7.48 -5.85 11.43
N TYR A 117 -6.69 -5.54 10.39
CA TYR A 117 -6.38 -4.19 9.94
C TYR A 117 -7.13 -3.80 8.65
N ASN A 118 -8.00 -4.67 8.13
CA ASN A 118 -8.57 -4.53 6.78
C ASN A 118 -7.50 -4.33 5.69
N PHE A 119 -6.34 -4.96 5.85
CA PHE A 119 -5.20 -4.75 4.96
C PHE A 119 -5.53 -5.22 3.55
N GLY A 120 -5.34 -4.36 2.57
CA GLY A 120 -5.70 -4.59 1.17
C GLY A 120 -4.53 -5.02 0.29
N LEU A 121 -4.81 -5.19 -1.00
CA LEU A 121 -3.83 -5.49 -2.03
C LEU A 121 -3.89 -4.45 -3.15
N GLU A 122 -2.75 -4.22 -3.79
CA GLU A 122 -2.61 -3.38 -4.98
C GLU A 122 -2.11 -4.22 -6.16
N ALA A 123 -2.81 -4.11 -7.29
CA ALA A 123 -2.50 -4.79 -8.54
C ALA A 123 -2.10 -3.77 -9.61
N GLY A 124 -0.97 -4.01 -10.28
CA GLY A 124 -0.46 -3.17 -11.36
C GLY A 124 -0.72 -3.74 -12.77
N SER A 125 -1.33 -4.92 -12.87
CA SER A 125 -1.57 -5.62 -14.14
C SER A 125 -2.78 -6.58 -14.04
N LYS A 126 -3.32 -7.00 -15.19
CA LYS A 126 -4.45 -7.95 -15.27
C LYS A 126 -4.17 -9.29 -14.56
N PRO A 127 -2.97 -9.92 -14.68
CA PRO A 127 -2.64 -11.12 -13.90
C PRO A 127 -2.53 -10.86 -12.39
N GLU A 128 -1.98 -9.72 -11.98
CA GLU A 128 -1.89 -9.35 -10.56
C GLU A 128 -3.28 -9.08 -9.98
N LEU A 129 -4.22 -8.53 -10.75
CA LEU A 129 -5.60 -8.34 -10.33
C LEU A 129 -6.27 -9.69 -10.00
N LEU A 130 -6.11 -10.70 -10.86
CA LEU A 130 -6.62 -12.05 -10.60
C LEU A 130 -5.99 -12.69 -9.35
N LEU A 131 -4.67 -12.53 -9.17
CA LEU A 131 -3.96 -13.02 -7.99
C LEU A 131 -4.47 -12.33 -6.70
N ALA A 132 -4.65 -11.01 -6.77
CA ALA A 132 -5.15 -10.22 -5.66
C ALA A 132 -6.59 -10.60 -5.29
N MET A 133 -7.48 -10.74 -6.28
CA MET A 133 -8.86 -11.22 -6.08
C MET A 133 -8.86 -12.59 -5.40
N ASN A 134 -8.09 -13.56 -5.92
CA ASN A 134 -8.04 -14.90 -5.37
C ASN A 134 -7.57 -14.92 -3.90
N SER A 135 -6.58 -14.10 -3.56
CA SER A 135 -6.05 -14.04 -2.19
C SER A 135 -7.03 -13.33 -1.24
N LEU A 136 -7.65 -12.23 -1.70
CA LEU A 136 -8.59 -11.43 -0.90
C LEU A 136 -9.92 -12.14 -0.59
N ILE A 137 -10.26 -13.25 -1.27
CA ILE A 137 -11.39 -14.12 -0.85
C ILE A 137 -11.24 -14.52 0.61
N ASN A 138 -10.01 -14.79 1.04
CA ASN A 138 -9.68 -15.13 2.41
C ASN A 138 -9.30 -13.91 3.25
N GLY A 139 -9.57 -12.68 2.80
CA GLY A 139 -9.21 -11.43 3.48
C GLY A 139 -10.35 -10.84 4.30
N SER A 140 -10.21 -9.56 4.66
CA SER A 140 -11.32 -8.78 5.20
C SER A 140 -12.24 -8.32 4.07
N PRO A 141 -13.58 -8.37 4.21
CA PRO A 141 -14.50 -7.77 3.24
C PRO A 141 -14.33 -6.26 3.04
N LYS A 142 -13.69 -5.57 4.01
CA LYS A 142 -13.40 -4.13 3.94
C LYS A 142 -12.03 -3.84 3.30
N ALA A 143 -11.25 -4.87 2.99
CA ALA A 143 -9.92 -4.71 2.41
C ALA A 143 -10.01 -4.09 1.02
N TYR A 144 -9.20 -3.06 0.76
CA TYR A 144 -9.14 -2.42 -0.55
C TYR A 144 -8.47 -3.33 -1.58
N LEU A 145 -8.98 -3.28 -2.80
CA LEU A 145 -8.33 -3.78 -4.00
C LEU A 145 -8.03 -2.59 -4.90
N VAL A 146 -6.78 -2.12 -4.89
CA VAL A 146 -6.37 -0.92 -5.64
C VAL A 146 -5.80 -1.34 -6.98
N CYS A 147 -6.35 -0.81 -8.07
CA CYS A 147 -5.96 -1.15 -9.44
C CYS A 147 -5.15 0.00 -10.06
N ASN A 148 -3.84 -0.19 -10.21
CA ASN A 148 -2.91 0.70 -10.89
C ASN A 148 -2.40 0.09 -12.21
N GLY A 149 -1.49 0.81 -12.89
CA GLY A 149 -0.84 0.39 -14.12
C GLY A 149 -1.66 0.69 -15.37
N TYR A 150 -1.23 0.15 -16.51
CA TYR A 150 -1.91 0.34 -17.78
C TYR A 150 -3.21 -0.48 -17.85
N LYS A 151 -4.33 0.18 -18.19
CA LYS A 151 -5.67 -0.43 -18.17
C LYS A 151 -6.30 -0.41 -19.55
N ASP A 152 -6.41 -1.59 -20.16
CA ASP A 152 -7.27 -1.81 -21.32
C ASP A 152 -8.73 -2.05 -20.89
N MET A 153 -9.64 -2.17 -21.86
CA MET A 153 -11.06 -2.45 -21.61
C MET A 153 -11.27 -3.72 -20.77
N ASP A 154 -10.49 -4.76 -21.02
CA ASP A 154 -10.58 -6.03 -20.29
C ASP A 154 -10.18 -5.90 -18.83
N TYR A 155 -9.08 -5.19 -18.53
CA TYR A 155 -8.65 -4.92 -17.16
C TYR A 155 -9.78 -4.17 -16.45
N VAL A 156 -10.25 -3.06 -17.02
CA VAL A 156 -11.30 -2.25 -16.42
C VAL A 156 -12.56 -3.08 -16.17
N SER A 157 -12.97 -3.88 -17.14
CA SER A 157 -14.13 -4.78 -17.02
C SER A 157 -13.93 -5.79 -15.90
N LEU A 158 -12.75 -6.40 -15.78
CA LEU A 158 -12.43 -7.32 -14.68
C LEU A 158 -12.46 -6.62 -13.31
N ALA A 159 -11.95 -5.40 -13.21
CA ALA A 159 -12.00 -4.62 -11.97
C ALA A 159 -13.45 -4.25 -11.57
N LEU A 160 -14.31 -3.95 -12.54
CA LEU A 160 -15.74 -3.74 -12.32
C LEU A 160 -16.47 -5.03 -11.93
N VAL A 161 -16.11 -6.18 -12.52
CA VAL A 161 -16.62 -7.48 -12.09
C VAL A 161 -16.19 -7.80 -10.66
N ALA A 162 -14.93 -7.54 -10.29
CA ALA A 162 -14.48 -7.68 -8.91
C ALA A 162 -15.34 -6.85 -7.95
N ARG A 163 -15.69 -5.62 -8.35
CA ARG A 163 -16.61 -4.78 -7.58
C ARG A 163 -18.02 -5.35 -7.47
N SER A 164 -18.58 -5.89 -8.55
CA SER A 164 -19.94 -6.46 -8.51
C SER A 164 -20.04 -7.71 -7.63
N ILE A 165 -18.92 -8.39 -7.37
CA ILE A 165 -18.81 -9.50 -6.42
C ILE A 165 -18.27 -9.07 -5.04
N ASN A 166 -18.48 -7.80 -4.66
CA ASN A 166 -18.22 -7.22 -3.35
C ASN A 166 -16.75 -7.02 -2.94
N PHE A 167 -15.80 -7.06 -3.88
CA PHE A 167 -14.48 -6.49 -3.57
C PHE A 167 -14.57 -4.96 -3.46
N ASN A 168 -13.86 -4.38 -2.49
CA ASN A 168 -13.74 -2.93 -2.33
C ASN A 168 -12.72 -2.37 -3.35
N THR A 169 -13.06 -2.52 -4.64
CA THR A 169 -12.17 -2.22 -5.76
C THR A 169 -12.18 -0.74 -6.12
N ILE A 170 -10.99 -0.16 -6.21
CA ILE A 170 -10.74 1.23 -6.62
C ILE A 170 -9.89 1.23 -7.89
N ILE A 171 -10.41 1.81 -8.97
CA ILE A 171 -9.69 1.94 -10.24
C ILE A 171 -8.96 3.29 -10.25
N VAL A 172 -7.63 3.27 -10.20
CA VAL A 172 -6.83 4.51 -10.17
C VAL A 172 -6.52 4.96 -11.59
N LEU A 173 -7.05 6.11 -11.98
CA LEU A 173 -6.79 6.74 -13.26
C LEU A 173 -5.35 7.29 -13.28
N GLU A 174 -4.55 6.84 -14.24
CA GLU A 174 -3.17 7.26 -14.44
C GLU A 174 -2.98 8.11 -15.71
N LEU A 175 -3.95 8.07 -16.63
CA LEU A 175 -4.03 8.84 -17.87
C LEU A 175 -5.46 9.39 -18.06
N GLU A 176 -5.61 10.52 -18.76
CA GLU A 176 -6.92 11.17 -18.95
C GLU A 176 -7.86 10.32 -19.80
N GLU A 177 -7.33 9.59 -20.78
CA GLU A 177 -8.11 8.77 -21.71
C GLU A 177 -8.73 7.55 -21.01
N GLU A 178 -8.19 7.12 -19.86
CA GLU A 178 -8.74 6.01 -19.08
C GLU A 178 -10.17 6.30 -18.59
N VAL A 179 -10.56 7.58 -18.45
CA VAL A 179 -11.93 7.96 -18.07
C VAL A 179 -12.94 7.39 -19.06
N ASP A 180 -12.68 7.47 -20.36
CA ASP A 180 -13.61 6.99 -21.39
C ASP A 180 -13.74 5.46 -21.36
N THR A 181 -12.62 4.77 -21.17
CA THR A 181 -12.57 3.31 -21.01
C THR A 181 -13.41 2.86 -19.81
N VAL A 182 -13.25 3.53 -18.65
CA VAL A 182 -14.00 3.20 -17.44
C VAL A 182 -15.49 3.50 -17.57
N VAL A 183 -15.86 4.64 -18.14
CA VAL A 183 -17.26 5.02 -18.33
C VAL A 183 -17.96 4.06 -19.29
N ARG A 184 -17.29 3.66 -20.38
CA ARG A 184 -17.82 2.69 -21.33
C ARG A 184 -18.08 1.35 -20.66
N ALA A 185 -17.05 0.76 -20.03
CA ALA A 185 -17.18 -0.53 -19.36
C ALA A 185 -18.22 -0.50 -18.21
N SER A 186 -18.28 0.62 -17.46
CA SER A 186 -19.26 0.83 -16.40
C SER A 186 -20.70 0.78 -16.92
N ARG A 187 -20.97 1.44 -18.06
CA ARG A 187 -22.29 1.43 -18.70
C ARG A 187 -22.64 0.08 -19.29
N GLU A 188 -21.69 -0.59 -19.94
CA GLU A 188 -21.88 -1.92 -20.52
C GLU A 188 -22.20 -2.98 -19.46
N LEU A 189 -21.52 -2.93 -18.31
CA LEU A 189 -21.71 -3.88 -17.21
C LEU A 189 -22.80 -3.47 -16.20
N GLY A 190 -23.29 -2.23 -16.27
CA GLY A 190 -24.22 -1.68 -15.29
C GLY A 190 -23.63 -1.53 -13.88
N VAL A 191 -22.29 -1.43 -13.77
CA VAL A 191 -21.58 -1.33 -12.47
C VAL A 191 -21.05 0.08 -12.29
N ARG A 192 -21.46 0.76 -11.22
CA ARG A 192 -20.92 2.09 -10.86
C ARG A 192 -19.52 1.95 -10.25
N PRO A 193 -18.46 2.55 -10.82
CA PRO A 193 -17.08 2.40 -10.35
C PRO A 193 -16.82 3.17 -9.05
N ILE A 194 -15.73 2.80 -8.36
CA ILE A 194 -15.01 3.71 -7.46
C ILE A 194 -13.68 4.05 -8.13
N LEU A 195 -13.38 5.34 -8.23
CA LEU A 195 -12.25 5.89 -8.95
C LEU A 195 -11.26 6.52 -7.97
N GLY A 196 -9.98 6.35 -8.28
CA GLY A 196 -8.91 7.19 -7.78
C GLY A 196 -8.24 7.96 -8.92
N ILE A 197 -7.43 8.95 -8.58
CA ILE A 197 -6.56 9.64 -9.53
C ILE A 197 -5.13 9.57 -9.02
N ARG A 198 -4.21 9.19 -9.89
CA ARG A 198 -2.78 9.26 -9.60
C ARG A 198 -2.26 10.66 -9.94
N ALA A 199 -1.88 11.44 -8.93
CA ALA A 199 -1.21 12.72 -9.12
C ALA A 199 0.27 12.51 -9.49
N ARG A 200 0.73 13.30 -10.47
CA ARG A 200 2.13 13.39 -10.83
C ARG A 200 2.78 14.53 -10.05
N LEU A 201 3.56 14.14 -9.04
CA LEU A 201 4.33 15.07 -8.22
C LEU A 201 5.54 15.61 -8.99
N LEU A 202 5.84 16.89 -8.78
CA LEU A 202 7.04 17.59 -9.21
C LEU A 202 8.23 17.31 -8.29
N THR A 203 7.98 16.93 -7.03
CA THR A 203 9.03 16.44 -6.11
C THR A 203 9.79 15.28 -6.76
N THR A 204 11.09 15.45 -6.95
CA THR A 204 11.97 14.45 -7.56
C THR A 204 12.69 13.63 -6.49
N ASN A 205 12.87 12.34 -6.77
CA ASN A 205 13.75 11.47 -6.01
C ASN A 205 15.06 11.29 -6.81
N PRO A 206 16.23 11.68 -6.28
CA PRO A 206 17.52 11.42 -6.91
C PRO A 206 17.90 9.94 -6.75
N GLY A 207 17.22 9.06 -7.50
CA GLY A 207 17.45 7.61 -7.50
C GLY A 207 18.00 7.08 -8.83
N HIS A 208 18.79 6.02 -8.77
CA HIS A 208 19.46 5.38 -9.92
C HIS A 208 18.53 4.74 -10.98
N PHE A 209 17.23 4.59 -10.71
CA PHE A 209 16.30 3.77 -11.51
C PHE A 209 15.33 4.56 -12.42
N GLY A 210 15.64 5.83 -12.72
CA GLY A 210 14.82 6.65 -13.61
C GLY A 210 13.60 7.28 -12.93
N SER A 211 13.15 8.41 -13.48
CA SER A 211 12.12 9.27 -12.89
C SER A 211 10.73 8.61 -12.93
N THR A 212 10.36 7.88 -11.87
CA THR A 212 8.96 7.48 -11.60
C THR A 212 8.12 8.66 -11.08
N SER A 213 8.77 9.78 -10.75
CA SER A 213 8.20 11.05 -10.29
C SER A 213 8.98 12.23 -10.90
N GLY A 214 8.42 13.43 -10.85
CA GLY A 214 8.93 14.61 -11.55
C GLY A 214 8.28 14.80 -12.93
N LYS A 215 8.62 15.91 -13.60
CA LYS A 215 8.00 16.36 -14.86
C LYS A 215 7.98 15.32 -15.99
N HIS A 216 8.90 14.35 -15.97
CA HIS A 216 9.05 13.29 -16.99
C HIS A 216 8.53 11.92 -16.53
N GLY A 217 7.81 11.84 -15.42
CA GLY A 217 7.15 10.59 -15.00
C GLY A 217 6.17 10.08 -16.05
N LYS A 218 6.24 8.77 -16.36
CA LYS A 218 5.41 8.10 -17.37
C LYS A 218 3.93 7.97 -16.98
N PHE A 219 3.62 8.02 -15.69
CA PHE A 219 2.28 7.80 -15.14
C PHE A 219 1.89 8.93 -14.20
N GLY A 220 0.59 9.19 -14.13
CA GLY A 220 0.01 10.21 -13.27
C GLY A 220 -0.27 11.51 -14.00
N LEU A 221 -1.26 12.21 -13.48
CA LEU A 221 -1.85 13.42 -14.03
C LEU A 221 -1.23 14.65 -13.38
N LEU A 222 -0.89 15.66 -14.18
CA LEU A 222 -0.63 17.00 -13.65
C LEU A 222 -1.93 17.62 -13.16
N GLU A 223 -1.80 18.65 -12.33
CA GLU A 223 -2.92 19.39 -11.76
C GLU A 223 -4.03 19.75 -12.77
N ALA A 224 -3.67 20.36 -13.91
CA ALA A 224 -4.64 20.72 -14.95
C ALA A 224 -5.40 19.50 -15.52
N GLN A 225 -4.73 18.35 -15.61
CA GLN A 225 -5.31 17.09 -16.10
C GLN A 225 -6.24 16.48 -15.05
N ILE A 226 -5.90 16.59 -13.76
CA ILE A 226 -6.78 16.19 -12.65
C ILE A 226 -8.09 16.99 -12.70
N TYR A 227 -8.01 18.32 -12.89
CA TYR A 227 -9.20 19.16 -13.07
C TYR A 227 -10.02 18.78 -14.30
N ALA A 228 -9.38 18.52 -15.44
CA ALA A 228 -10.07 18.09 -16.65
C ALA A 228 -10.83 16.76 -16.45
N VAL A 229 -10.21 15.78 -15.77
CA VAL A 229 -10.86 14.52 -15.40
C VAL A 229 -12.05 14.75 -14.46
N ALA A 230 -11.90 15.58 -13.43
CA ALA A 230 -12.98 15.87 -12.49
C ALA A 230 -14.18 16.54 -13.19
N GLU A 231 -13.94 17.55 -14.03
CA GLU A 231 -15.01 18.21 -14.79
C GLU A 231 -15.67 17.27 -15.80
N LYS A 232 -14.91 16.40 -16.46
CA LYS A 232 -15.48 15.36 -17.34
C LYS A 232 -16.37 14.40 -16.57
N LEU A 233 -15.94 13.91 -15.40
CA LEU A 233 -16.76 13.05 -14.55
C LEU A 233 -18.03 13.77 -14.06
N LYS A 234 -17.94 15.07 -13.75
CA LYS A 234 -19.09 15.90 -13.38
C LYS A 234 -20.12 16.00 -14.51
N GLN A 235 -19.69 16.29 -15.73
CA GLN A 235 -20.56 16.34 -16.91
C GLN A 235 -21.24 14.99 -17.19
N LEU A 236 -20.57 13.89 -16.85
CA LEU A 236 -21.11 12.53 -16.96
C LEU A 236 -21.97 12.10 -15.77
N GLY A 237 -22.13 12.93 -14.73
CA GLY A 237 -22.86 12.60 -13.51
C GLY A 237 -22.20 11.49 -12.67
N MET A 238 -20.87 11.44 -12.68
CA MET A 238 -20.04 10.41 -12.03
C MET A 238 -18.96 11.00 -11.10
N LEU A 239 -19.06 12.28 -10.73
CA LEU A 239 -18.09 12.93 -9.86
C LEU A 239 -18.03 12.28 -8.47
N ASP A 240 -19.17 11.79 -7.98
CA ASP A 240 -19.28 11.01 -6.74
C ASP A 240 -18.43 9.72 -6.74
N CYS A 241 -18.08 9.19 -7.91
CA CYS A 241 -17.25 7.98 -8.03
C CYS A 241 -15.79 8.25 -7.66
N LEU A 242 -15.32 9.51 -7.73
CA LEU A 242 -13.94 9.87 -7.41
C LEU A 242 -13.76 9.95 -5.88
N LYS A 243 -12.98 9.04 -5.31
CA LYS A 243 -12.83 8.86 -3.85
C LYS A 243 -11.39 8.80 -3.34
N LEU A 244 -10.39 8.69 -4.23
CA LEU A 244 -9.01 8.43 -3.83
C LEU A 244 -8.01 9.29 -4.59
N LEU A 245 -7.14 9.99 -3.87
CA LEU A 245 -5.92 10.58 -4.41
C LEU A 245 -4.75 9.63 -4.18
N HIS A 246 -4.04 9.28 -5.24
CA HIS A 246 -2.88 8.39 -5.21
C HIS A 246 -1.63 9.12 -5.70
N PHE A 247 -0.47 8.81 -5.14
CA PHE A 247 0.82 9.24 -5.70
C PHE A 247 1.88 8.21 -5.38
N HIS A 248 2.94 8.16 -6.20
CA HIS A 248 4.06 7.24 -6.01
C HIS A 248 5.37 7.98 -6.25
N ILE A 249 6.25 7.94 -5.25
CA ILE A 249 7.56 8.62 -5.25
C ILE A 249 8.74 7.71 -5.63
N GLY A 250 8.45 6.49 -6.05
CA GLY A 250 9.43 5.44 -6.36
C GLY A 250 9.69 4.49 -5.20
N SER A 251 10.60 3.55 -5.44
CA SER A 251 11.07 2.57 -4.44
C SER A 251 12.36 3.05 -3.77
N GLN A 252 12.66 2.50 -2.59
CA GLN A 252 13.91 2.74 -1.85
C GLN A 252 14.19 4.24 -1.61
N ILE A 253 13.24 4.93 -0.96
CA ILE A 253 13.39 6.36 -0.66
C ILE A 253 14.50 6.54 0.39
N PRO A 254 15.60 7.27 0.07
CA PRO A 254 16.78 7.29 0.91
C PRO A 254 16.61 8.14 2.17
N THR A 255 15.71 9.13 2.15
CA THR A 255 15.51 10.07 3.26
C THR A 255 14.04 10.35 3.53
N THR A 256 13.71 10.58 4.80
CA THR A 256 12.35 10.96 5.23
C THR A 256 11.94 12.35 4.74
N SER A 257 12.90 13.23 4.45
CA SER A 257 12.63 14.56 3.89
C SER A 257 11.93 14.51 2.53
N ILE A 258 12.27 13.54 1.67
CA ILE A 258 11.62 13.34 0.36
C ILE A 258 10.16 12.94 0.57
N ILE A 259 9.89 12.05 1.53
CA ILE A 259 8.52 11.64 1.89
C ILE A 259 7.74 12.87 2.37
N SER A 260 8.31 13.68 3.25
CA SER A 260 7.65 14.88 3.77
C SER A 260 7.33 15.90 2.67
N SER A 261 8.25 16.14 1.73
CA SER A 261 8.02 17.05 0.60
C SER A 261 6.92 16.53 -0.32
N ALA A 262 6.94 15.23 -0.64
CA ALA A 262 5.95 14.60 -1.50
C ALA A 262 4.55 14.62 -0.88
N VAL A 263 4.44 14.30 0.41
CA VAL A 263 3.17 14.39 1.14
C VAL A 263 2.67 15.83 1.17
N ARG A 264 3.55 16.81 1.46
CA ARG A 264 3.18 18.23 1.46
C ARG A 264 2.66 18.69 0.10
N GLU A 265 3.34 18.31 -0.99
CA GLU A 265 2.88 18.59 -2.34
C GLU A 265 1.52 17.93 -2.62
N ALA A 266 1.38 16.64 -2.31
CA ALA A 266 0.14 15.90 -2.53
C ALA A 266 -1.03 16.50 -1.75
N THR A 267 -0.80 16.98 -0.53
CA THR A 267 -1.83 17.68 0.26
C THR A 267 -2.21 19.04 -0.31
N GLY A 268 -1.39 19.64 -1.17
CA GLY A 268 -1.75 20.85 -1.91
C GLY A 268 -2.91 20.62 -2.88
N TYR A 269 -3.09 19.40 -3.38
CA TYR A 269 -4.25 19.03 -4.20
C TYR A 269 -5.56 18.96 -3.41
N HIS A 270 -5.56 19.10 -2.07
CA HIS A 270 -6.80 19.21 -1.30
C HIS A 270 -7.60 20.49 -1.61
N GLU A 271 -7.04 21.49 -2.28
CA GLU A 271 -7.86 22.59 -2.83
C GLU A 271 -8.84 22.09 -3.91
N ILE A 272 -8.60 20.90 -4.50
CA ILE A 272 -9.52 20.22 -5.42
C ILE A 272 -10.72 19.62 -4.67
N ASP A 273 -10.58 19.22 -3.39
CA ASP A 273 -11.72 18.79 -2.56
C ASP A 273 -12.78 19.90 -2.39
N VAL A 274 -12.39 21.18 -2.51
CA VAL A 274 -13.32 22.32 -2.42
C VAL A 274 -14.25 22.39 -3.64
N LEU A 275 -13.87 21.74 -4.75
CA LEU A 275 -14.63 21.68 -6.01
C LEU A 275 -15.36 20.35 -6.23
N LEU A 276 -14.95 19.30 -5.51
CA LEU A 276 -15.75 18.07 -5.40
C LEU A 276 -16.92 18.35 -4.46
N PRO A 277 -18.16 17.96 -4.80
CA PRO A 277 -19.30 18.18 -3.92
C PRO A 277 -18.98 17.52 -2.57
N PRO A 278 -19.23 18.20 -1.44
CA PRO A 278 -19.07 17.58 -0.13
C PRO A 278 -19.91 16.31 -0.16
N GLY A 279 -19.28 15.17 0.14
CA GLY A 279 -19.98 13.90 0.20
C GLY A 279 -21.21 14.07 1.07
N GLU A 280 -22.38 13.68 0.55
CA GLU A 280 -23.56 13.53 1.36
C GLU A 280 -23.25 12.43 2.39
N ASP A 281 -22.87 12.87 3.59
CA ASP A 281 -22.86 12.04 4.79
C ASP A 281 -24.32 11.65 5.05
N GLY A 282 -24.74 10.54 4.45
CA GLY A 282 -25.93 9.80 4.83
C GLY A 282 -25.70 9.20 6.22
N GLY A 283 -25.91 10.01 7.26
CA GLY A 283 -25.77 9.61 8.65
C GLY A 283 -26.28 10.72 9.55
N THR A 284 -27.52 10.56 10.00
CA THR A 284 -28.12 11.36 11.08
C THR A 284 -27.28 11.25 12.34
N ASP A 285 -26.42 12.22 12.61
CA ASP A 285 -26.25 12.78 13.95
C ASP A 285 -25.58 14.15 13.88
N GLY A 286 -26.25 15.15 14.45
CA GLY A 286 -25.87 16.55 14.31
C GLY A 286 -24.69 16.92 15.20
N HIS A 287 -23.69 17.60 14.63
CA HIS A 287 -23.08 18.76 15.29
C HIS A 287 -22.31 19.66 14.30
N PRO A 288 -22.28 20.99 14.56
CA PRO A 288 -21.94 21.98 13.55
C PRO A 288 -20.42 22.16 13.39
N ARG A 289 -19.94 22.13 12.13
CA ARG A 289 -18.57 22.54 11.78
C ARG A 289 -18.44 24.06 11.94
N HIS A 290 -17.77 24.51 13.00
CA HIS A 290 -17.35 25.91 13.10
C HIS A 290 -16.24 26.20 12.08
N ARG A 291 -16.57 27.01 11.07
CA ARG A 291 -15.60 27.71 10.22
C ARG A 291 -14.76 28.66 11.09
N ARG A 292 -13.45 28.51 11.10
CA ARG A 292 -12.52 29.61 11.43
C ARG A 292 -11.64 29.86 10.21
N GLY A 293 -11.87 31.02 9.58
CA GLY A 293 -11.02 31.55 8.52
C GLY A 293 -9.64 31.98 9.04
N PRO A 294 -8.74 32.37 8.13
CA PRO A 294 -7.35 32.65 8.46
C PRO A 294 -7.27 33.92 9.31
N ARG A 295 -6.53 33.85 10.42
CA ARG A 295 -6.03 35.03 11.10
C ARG A 295 -4.51 35.01 11.03
N ASP A 296 -4.01 36.11 10.48
CA ASP A 296 -2.63 36.55 10.48
C ASP A 296 -1.97 36.46 11.86
N ARG A 297 -0.69 36.08 11.89
CA ARG A 297 0.46 36.81 12.46
C ARG A 297 1.48 35.89 13.15
N LEU A 298 2.73 36.11 12.72
CA LEU A 298 4.04 35.78 13.31
C LEU A 298 4.49 34.31 13.24
#